data_AF-A0A1H3ZCH9-F1
#
_entry.id   AF-A0A1H3ZCH9-F1
#
_cell.length_a   1.000
_cell.length_b   1.000
_cell.length_c   1.000
_cell.angle_alpha   90.00
_cell.angle_beta   90.00
_cell.angle_gamma   90.00
#
_symmetry.space_group_name_H-M   'P 1'
#
loop_
_entity.id
_entity.type
_entity.pdbx_description
1 polymer ?
#
loop_
_entity_poly.entity_id
_entity_poly.type
_entity_poly.pdbx_seq_one_letter_code
_entity_poly.pdbx_strand_id
1 'polypeptide(L)' 'MIKRRINLLLMIIASLFFLIGSILFLPQFSDYSLIGVWSFAIGSFTMLAISVVDLFEELSTVSR' A
#
# COMPACT_ATOMS: atom_id res chain seq x y z
N MET A 1 -17.81 9.54 -7.12
CA MET A 1 -16.87 10.46 -6.43
C MET A 1 -16.37 9.94 -5.08
N ILE A 2 -17.23 9.38 -4.21
CA ILE A 2 -16.85 8.93 -2.86
C ILE A 2 -15.90 7.71 -2.87
N LYS A 3 -16.17 6.68 -3.68
CA LYS A 3 -15.28 5.51 -3.87
C LYS A 3 -13.83 5.91 -4.18
N ARG A 4 -13.63 6.81 -5.15
CA ARG A 4 -12.29 7.30 -5.53
C ARG A 4 -11.55 7.96 -4.37
N ARG A 5 -12.25 8.73 -3.53
CA ARG A 5 -11.64 9.35 -2.34
C ARG A 5 -11.22 8.30 -1.30
N ILE A 6 -12.04 7.27 -1.12
CA ILE A 6 -11.72 6.16 -0.22
C ILE A 6 -10.49 5.40 -0.72
N ASN A 7 -10.42 5.04 -2.01
CA ASN A 7 -9.24 4.35 -2.58
C ASN A 7 -7.97 5.19 -2.39
N LEU A 8 -8.03 6.50 -2.63
CA LEU A 8 -6.88 7.39 -2.41
C LEU A 8 -6.44 7.42 -0.94
N LEU A 9 -7.38 7.50 0.01
CA LEU A 9 -7.05 7.49 1.44
C LEU A 9 -6.43 6.14 1.86
N LEU A 10 -7.00 5.04 1.39
CA LEU A 10 -6.44 3.70 1.63
C LEU A 10 -5.05 3.55 1.02
N MET A 11 -4.83 4.10 -0.18
CA MET A 11 -3.52 4.11 -0.84
C MET A 11 -2.49 4.90 -0.03
N ILE A 12 -2.85 6.07 0.51
CA ILE A 12 -1.98 6.88 1.37
C ILE A 12 -1.61 6.11 2.63
N ILE A 13 -2.59 5.50 3.31
CA ILE A 13 -2.34 4.69 4.52
C ILE A 13 -1.41 3.52 4.18
N ALA A 14 -1.70 2.78 3.12
CA ALA A 14 -0.87 1.65 2.69
C ALA A 14 0.58 2.08 2.36
N SER A 15 0.73 3.23 1.70
CA SER A 15 2.03 3.83 1.37
C SER A 15 2.82 4.23 2.62
N LEU A 16 2.15 4.74 3.67
CA LEU A 16 2.78 5.04 4.95
C LEU A 16 3.27 3.77 5.65
N PHE A 17 2.46 2.71 5.68
CA PHE A 17 2.87 1.41 6.21
C PHE A 17 4.08 0.83 5.46
N PHE A 18 4.05 0.90 4.12
CA PHE A 18 5.16 0.49 3.26
C PHE A 18 6.44 1.28 3.56
N LEU A 19 6.34 2.61 3.63
CA LEU A 19 7.47 3.50 3.89
C LEU A 19 8.05 3.27 5.28
N ILE A 20 7.21 3.22 6.32
CA ILE A 20 7.63 2.96 7.70
C ILE A 20 8.30 1.59 7.80
N GLY A 21 7.69 0.55 7.23
CA GLY A 21 8.27 -0.79 7.20
C GLY A 21 9.64 -0.82 6.51
N SER A 22 9.78 -0.10 5.39
CA SER A 22 11.05 0.03 4.66
C SER A 22 12.13 0.73 5.49
N ILE A 23 11.77 1.80 6.21
CA ILE A 23 12.69 2.51 7.10
C ILE A 23 13.19 1.61 8.22
N LEU A 24 12.32 0.78 8.80
CA LEU A 24 12.68 -0.12 9.91
C LEU A 24 13.64 -1.25 9.49
N PHE A 25 13.90 -1.44 8.20
CA PHE A 25 14.96 -2.33 7.71
C PHE A 25 16.35 -1.66 7.66
N LEU A 26 16.46 -0.36 7.94
CA LEU A 26 17.77 0.30 8.06
C LEU A 26 18.56 -0.29 9.25
N PRO A 27 19.89 -0.43 9.16
CA PRO A 27 20.71 -1.05 10.21
C PRO A 27 20.51 -0.44 11.61
N GLN A 28 20.28 0.87 11.67
CA GLN A 28 20.04 1.63 12.90
C GLN A 28 18.73 1.25 13.64
N PHE A 29 17.81 0.55 12.97
CA PHE A 29 16.52 0.11 13.52
C PHE A 29 16.36 -1.41 13.55
N SER A 30 17.47 -2.15 13.49
CA SER A 30 17.47 -3.62 13.43
C SER A 30 16.66 -4.30 14.54
N ASP A 31 16.61 -3.71 15.74
CA ASP A 31 15.77 -4.18 16.86
C ASP A 31 14.26 -4.16 16.55
N TYR A 32 13.82 -3.31 15.62
CA TYR A 32 12.43 -3.16 15.20
C TYR A 32 12.12 -3.92 13.91
N SER A 33 13.04 -4.76 13.43
CA SER A 33 12.90 -5.49 12.16
C SER A 33 11.61 -6.32 12.07
N LEU A 34 11.17 -6.94 13.17
CA LEU A 34 9.90 -7.70 13.18
C LEU A 34 8.69 -6.81 12.87
N ILE A 35 8.64 -5.61 13.47
CA ILE A 35 7.60 -4.62 13.19
C ILE A 35 7.74 -4.14 11.74
N GLY A 36 8.98 -3.90 11.30
CA GLY A 36 9.31 -3.53 9.93
C GLY A 36 8.76 -4.51 8.88
N VAL A 37 8.96 -5.80 9.08
CA VAL A 37 8.45 -6.86 8.19
C VAL A 37 6.92 -6.79 8.07
N TRP A 38 6.20 -6.71 9.18
CA TRP A 38 4.74 -6.69 9.16
C TRP A 38 4.20 -5.40 8.54
N SER A 39 4.77 -4.24 8.90
CA SER A 39 4.38 -2.95 8.32
C SER A 39 4.64 -2.92 6.80
N PHE A 40 5.81 -3.39 6.38
CA PHE A 40 6.20 -3.46 4.96
C PHE A 40 5.29 -4.40 4.17
N ALA A 41 5.05 -5.61 4.68
CA ALA A 41 4.22 -6.61 4.01
C ALA A 41 2.77 -6.15 3.87
N ILE A 42 2.16 -5.66 4.96
CA ILE A 42 0.79 -5.16 4.95
C ILE A 42 0.64 -3.96 4.00
N GLY A 43 1.56 -3.01 4.06
CA GLY A 43 1.58 -1.86 3.16
C GLY A 43 1.69 -2.29 1.69
N SER A 44 2.63 -3.17 1.37
CA SER A 44 2.87 -3.68 0.02
C SER A 44 1.66 -4.41 -0.56
N PHE A 45 1.09 -5.37 0.18
CA PHE A 45 -0.05 -6.14 -0.29
C PHE A 45 -1.30 -5.28 -0.45
N THR A 46 -1.52 -4.32 0.45
CA THR A 46 -2.65 -3.40 0.37
C THR A 46 -2.53 -2.47 -0.84
N MET A 47 -1.34 -1.89 -1.07
CA MET A 47 -1.08 -1.07 -2.27
C MET A 47 -1.33 -1.89 -3.54
N LEU A 48 -0.77 -3.11 -3.61
CA LEU A 48 -0.96 -3.99 -4.75
C LEU A 48 -2.44 -4.29 -5.00
N ALA A 49 -3.19 -4.65 -3.97
CA ALA A 49 -4.62 -4.96 -4.08
C ALA A 49 -5.42 -3.75 -4.60
N ILE A 50 -5.18 -2.55 -4.08
CA ILE A 50 -5.86 -1.33 -4.54
C ILE A 50 -5.50 -1.03 -5.99
N SER A 51 -4.21 -1.07 -6.35
CA SER A 51 -3.75 -0.82 -7.73
C SER A 51 -4.34 -1.82 -8.73
N VAL A 52 -4.47 -3.09 -8.35
CA VAL A 52 -5.08 -4.13 -9.18
C VAL A 52 -6.57 -3.85 -9.40
N VAL A 53 -7.31 -3.47 -8.34
CA VAL A 53 -8.72 -3.11 -8.46
C VAL A 53 -8.91 -1.88 -9.35
N ASP A 54 -8.12 -0.83 -9.14
CA ASP A 54 -8.18 0.40 -9.95
C ASP A 54 -7.87 0.09 -11.43
N LEU A 55 -6.87 -0.75 -11.70
CA LEU A 55 -6.54 -1.20 -13.06
C LEU A 55 -7.70 -1.95 -13.72
N PHE A 56 -8.34 -2.89 -13.01
CA PHE A 56 -9.50 -3.61 -13.56
C PHE A 56 -10.68 -2.68 -13.83
N GLU A 57 -10.94 -1.70 -12.96
CA GLU A 57 -11.98 -0.69 -13.19
C GLU A 57 -11.67 0.15 -14.45
N GLU A 58 -10.43 0.60 -14.63
CA GLU A 58 -10.01 1.35 -15.83
C GLU A 58 -10.09 0.52 -17.11
N LEU A 59 -9.57 -0.71 -17.11
CA LEU A 59 -9.65 -1.61 -18.27
C LEU A 59 -11.11 -1.90 -18.66
N SER A 60 -11.99 -2.13 -17.68
CA SER A 60 -13.42 -2.37 -17.95
C SER A 60 -14.12 -1.15 -18.53
N THR A 61 -13.65 0.05 -18.21
CA THR A 61 -14.18 1.31 -18.74
C THR A 61 -13.69 1.56 -20.16
N VAL A 62 -12.42 1.28 -20.46
CA VAL A 62 -11.84 1.43 -21.81
C VAL A 62 -12.41 0.42 -22.81
N SER A 63 -12.78 -0.77 -22.34
CA SER A 63 -13.36 -1.82 -23.20
C SER A 63 -14.83 -1.60 -23.62
N ARG A 64 -15.48 -0.54 -23.12
CA ARG A 64 -16.87 -0.16 -23.44
C ARG A 64 -16.88 1.06 -24.35
#